data_AF-A0A939FIF2-F1
#
_entry.id   AF-A0A939FIF2-F1
#
_cell.length_a   1.000
_cell.length_b   1.000
_cell.length_c   1.000
_cell.angle_alpha   90.00
_cell.angle_beta   90.00
_cell.angle_gamma   90.00
#
_symmetry.space_group_name_H-M   'P 1'
#
loop_
_entity.id
_entity.type
_entity.pdbx_description
1 polymer ?
#
loop_
_entity_poly.entity_id
_entity_poly.type
_entity_poly.pdbx_seq_one_letter_code
_entity_poly.pdbx_strand_id
1 'polypeptide(L)'
;PQDRFRIGSLTKPFVATVLLQLEAEGRLRLDDPVERWLPGTVSGDGYDGRRITLRQLLGHTSGIYDYTEDAAFQRAYFTDAFMTSRFRPVSPEGLVRTATSHPPVSAPGAAWHYSNT
;
A
#
# COMPACT_ATOMS: atom_id res chain seq x y z
N PRO A 1 -23.34 22.00 2.74
CA PRO A 1 -22.36 21.85 3.85
C PRO A 1 -22.38 20.49 4.58
N GLN A 2 -23.50 19.74 4.53
CA GLN A 2 -23.61 18.41 5.17
C GLN A 2 -23.48 17.24 4.19
N ASP A 3 -23.22 17.54 2.91
CA ASP A 3 -23.08 16.54 1.86
C ASP A 3 -21.92 15.60 2.18
N ARG A 4 -22.11 14.32 1.86
CA ARG A 4 -21.12 13.27 2.07
C ARG A 4 -20.52 12.86 0.74
N PHE A 5 -19.21 12.63 0.74
CA PHE A 5 -18.46 12.23 -0.44
C PHE A 5 -17.35 11.23 -0.08
N ARG A 6 -16.81 10.55 -1.08
CA ARG A 6 -15.68 9.63 -0.92
C ARG A 6 -14.39 10.45 -0.80
N ILE A 7 -13.68 10.32 0.32
CA ILE A 7 -12.53 11.18 0.65
C ILE A 7 -11.19 10.74 0.01
N GLY A 8 -11.19 9.58 -0.66
CA GLY A 8 -10.02 9.06 -1.38
C GLY A 8 -8.78 8.93 -0.48
N SER A 9 -7.66 9.47 -0.92
CA SER A 9 -6.38 9.37 -0.20
C SER A 9 -6.35 10.10 1.15
N LEU A 10 -7.35 10.92 1.49
CA LEU A 10 -7.50 11.46 2.86
C LEU A 10 -7.74 10.37 3.91
N THR A 11 -8.02 9.12 3.50
CA THR A 11 -8.04 7.96 4.41
C THR A 11 -6.65 7.64 4.99
N LYS A 12 -5.55 7.91 4.27
CA LYS A 12 -4.19 7.54 4.71
C LYS A 12 -3.81 8.15 6.07
N PRO A 13 -4.06 9.45 6.35
CA PRO A 13 -3.88 10.03 7.68
C PRO A 13 -4.64 9.30 8.81
N PHE A 14 -5.83 8.77 8.55
CA PHE A 14 -6.58 8.02 9.57
C PHE A 14 -5.88 6.70 9.89
N VAL A 15 -5.42 5.97 8.87
CA VAL A 15 -4.65 4.72 9.05
C VAL A 15 -3.33 5.00 9.78
N ALA A 16 -2.58 6.02 9.35
CA ALA A 16 -1.33 6.43 10.00
C ALA A 16 -1.55 6.81 11.48
N THR A 17 -2.65 7.49 11.80
CA THR A 17 -3.02 7.84 13.17
C THR A 17 -3.21 6.59 14.03
N VAL A 18 -3.90 5.56 13.51
CA VAL A 18 -4.07 4.29 14.24
C VAL A 18 -2.72 3.62 14.48
N LEU A 19 -1.82 3.54 13.49
CA LEU A 19 -0.50 2.95 13.70
C LEU A 19 0.34 3.74 14.71
N LEU A 20 0.28 5.08 14.70
CA LEU A 20 0.96 5.93 15.69
C LEU A 20 0.40 5.73 17.10
N GLN A 21 -0.92 5.57 17.24
CA GLN A 21 -1.54 5.21 18.52
C GLN A 21 -1.09 3.85 19.01
N LEU A 22 -1.04 2.84 18.13
CA LEU A 22 -0.56 1.50 18.47
C LEU A 22 0.93 1.49 18.86
N GLU A 23 1.76 2.35 18.25
CA GLU A 23 3.14 2.56 18.68
C GLU A 23 3.21 3.20 20.08
N ALA A 24 2.40 4.24 20.34
CA ALA A 24 2.32 4.89 21.65
C ALA A 24 1.83 3.94 22.76
N GLU A 25 0.94 2.98 22.42
CA GLU A 25 0.48 1.91 23.31
C GLU A 25 1.50 0.78 23.49
N GLY A 26 2.66 0.84 22.81
CA GLY A 26 3.69 -0.21 22.86
C GLY A 26 3.26 -1.52 22.18
N ARG A 27 2.23 -1.49 21.33
CA ARG A 27 1.67 -2.68 20.66
C ARG A 27 2.41 -3.03 19.37
N LEU A 28 3.07 -2.06 18.75
CA LEU A 28 3.99 -2.24 17.63
C LEU A 28 5.11 -1.20 17.70
N ARG A 29 6.14 -1.35 16.86
CA ARG A 29 7.09 -0.27 16.57
C ARG A 29 7.01 0.08 15.10
N LEU A 30 7.01 1.36 14.74
CA LEU A 30 7.00 1.72 13.32
C LEU A 30 8.29 1.28 12.60
N ASP A 31 9.37 1.05 13.34
CA ASP A 31 10.61 0.48 12.80
C ASP A 31 10.61 -1.06 12.76
N ASP A 32 9.52 -1.73 13.15
CA ASP A 32 9.36 -3.17 12.93
C ASP A 32 9.37 -3.47 11.42
N PRO A 33 10.01 -4.57 10.98
CA PRO A 33 9.92 -5.03 9.61
C PRO A 33 8.50 -5.50 9.28
N VAL A 34 8.06 -5.28 8.03
CA VAL A 34 6.74 -5.72 7.55
C VAL A 34 6.56 -7.23 7.73
N GLU A 35 7.61 -8.02 7.50
CA GLU A 35 7.59 -9.48 7.65
C GLU A 35 7.14 -9.95 9.04
N ARG A 36 7.36 -9.15 10.09
CA ARG A 36 6.91 -9.46 11.45
C ARG A 36 5.39 -9.53 11.55
N TRP A 37 4.70 -8.66 10.82
CA TRP A 37 3.25 -8.46 10.91
C TRP A 37 2.50 -9.15 9.77
N LEU A 38 3.15 -9.28 8.61
CA LEU A 38 2.59 -9.81 7.37
C LEU A 38 3.57 -10.82 6.73
N PRO A 39 3.84 -11.96 7.40
CA PRO A 39 4.86 -12.91 6.94
C PRO A 39 4.58 -13.42 5.53
N GLY A 40 5.60 -13.39 4.67
CA GLY A 40 5.53 -13.83 3.28
C GLY A 40 4.72 -12.93 2.34
N THR A 41 4.08 -11.87 2.84
CA THR A 41 3.17 -11.03 2.05
C THR A 41 3.92 -10.13 1.07
N VAL A 42 5.05 -9.56 1.49
CA VAL A 42 5.92 -8.72 0.66
C VAL A 42 7.20 -9.51 0.34
N SER A 43 7.09 -10.40 -0.64
CA SER A 43 8.15 -11.31 -1.06
C SER A 43 8.10 -11.55 -2.58
N GLY A 44 9.20 -12.06 -3.16
CA GLY A 44 9.32 -12.31 -4.61
C GLY A 44 9.85 -11.12 -5.41
N ASP A 45 10.36 -11.36 -6.61
CA ASP A 45 10.77 -10.34 -7.61
C ASP A 45 11.59 -9.14 -7.10
N GLY A 46 12.47 -9.37 -6.12
CA GLY A 46 13.35 -8.36 -5.52
C GLY A 46 12.83 -7.74 -4.21
N TYR A 47 11.63 -8.11 -3.77
CA TYR A 47 11.10 -7.74 -2.46
C TYR A 47 11.68 -8.59 -1.32
N ASP A 48 11.94 -7.93 -0.21
CA ASP A 48 12.25 -8.54 1.06
C ASP A 48 11.54 -7.76 2.19
N GLY A 49 10.40 -8.26 2.66
CA GLY A 49 9.63 -7.68 3.76
C GLY A 49 10.39 -7.55 5.07
N ARG A 50 11.55 -8.21 5.22
CA ARG A 50 12.45 -8.05 6.39
C ARG A 50 13.26 -6.75 6.32
N ARG A 51 13.34 -6.12 5.15
CA ARG A 51 14.10 -4.88 4.90
C ARG A 51 13.22 -3.64 4.79
N ILE A 52 11.89 -3.81 4.79
CA ILE A 52 10.90 -2.74 4.70
C ILE A 52 10.28 -2.57 6.08
N THR A 53 10.24 -1.35 6.62
CA THR A 53 9.59 -1.06 7.90
C THR A 53 8.18 -0.49 7.73
N LEU A 54 7.36 -0.59 8.77
CA LEU A 54 6.04 0.06 8.79
C LEU A 54 6.15 1.59 8.57
N ARG A 55 7.19 2.23 9.11
CA ARG A 55 7.49 3.65 8.90
C ARG A 55 7.70 3.99 7.43
N GLN A 56 8.41 3.12 6.69
CA GLN A 56 8.65 3.31 5.27
C GLN A 56 7.38 3.13 4.42
N LEU A 57 6.44 2.27 4.84
CA LEU A 57 5.11 2.20 4.23
C LEU A 57 4.35 3.52 4.41
N LEU A 58 4.26 4.01 5.65
CA LEU A 58 3.57 5.28 5.95
C LEU A 58 4.23 6.50 5.29
N GLY A 59 5.55 6.44 5.10
CA GLY A 59 6.36 7.51 4.52
C GLY A 59 6.52 7.45 3.00
N HIS A 60 5.95 6.45 2.32
CA HIS A 60 6.12 6.24 0.86
C HIS A 60 7.59 6.14 0.42
N THR A 61 8.40 5.46 1.22
CA THR A 61 9.82 5.19 0.93
C THR A 61 10.15 3.70 0.99
N SER A 62 9.14 2.82 0.88
CA SER A 62 9.32 1.36 0.93
C SER A 62 9.94 0.80 -0.34
N GLY A 63 9.76 1.49 -1.48
CA GLY A 63 10.10 0.98 -2.81
C GLY A 63 9.06 0.01 -3.38
N ILE A 64 7.92 -0.19 -2.71
CA ILE A 64 6.83 -1.06 -3.20
C ILE A 64 6.10 -0.39 -4.36
N TYR A 65 6.03 -1.09 -5.49
CA TYR A 65 5.29 -0.70 -6.68
C TYR A 65 3.84 -0.33 -6.33
N ASP A 66 3.28 0.71 -6.95
CA ASP A 66 1.88 1.09 -6.73
C ASP A 66 0.96 0.24 -7.60
N TYR A 67 0.12 -0.61 -6.99
CA TYR A 67 -0.83 -1.44 -7.75
C TYR A 67 -1.75 -0.64 -8.67
N THR A 68 -1.96 0.66 -8.39
CA THR A 68 -2.77 1.53 -9.25
C THR A 68 -2.06 1.87 -10.56
N GLU A 69 -0.74 1.74 -10.64
CA GLU A 69 0.04 1.90 -11.88
C GLU A 69 0.00 0.65 -12.77
N ASP A 70 -0.50 -0.49 -12.26
CA ASP A 70 -0.66 -1.72 -13.04
C ASP A 70 -1.58 -1.48 -14.24
N ALA A 71 -1.17 -1.96 -15.41
CA ALA A 71 -1.88 -1.70 -16.66
C ALA A 71 -3.29 -2.32 -16.69
N ALA A 72 -3.52 -3.46 -16.03
CA ALA A 72 -4.85 -4.06 -15.96
C ALA A 72 -5.74 -3.30 -14.97
N PHE A 73 -5.20 -2.86 -13.84
CA PHE A 73 -5.89 -1.99 -12.90
C PHE A 73 -6.29 -0.66 -13.56
N GLN A 74 -5.36 -0.02 -14.27
CA GLN A 74 -5.58 1.21 -15.02
C GLN A 74 -6.71 1.08 -16.03
N ARG A 75 -6.67 0.03 -16.87
CA ARG A 75 -7.76 -0.24 -17.82
C ARG A 75 -9.09 -0.43 -17.11
N ALA A 76 -9.14 -1.20 -16.03
CA ALA A 76 -10.39 -1.52 -15.35
C ALA A 76 -11.03 -0.32 -14.64
N TYR A 77 -10.23 0.58 -14.05
CA TYR A 77 -10.74 1.59 -13.12
C TYR A 77 -10.55 3.05 -13.56
N PHE A 78 -9.68 3.34 -14.53
CA PHE A 78 -9.39 4.70 -15.00
C PHE A 78 -9.73 4.93 -16.49
N THR A 79 -10.52 4.03 -17.08
CA THR A 79 -11.09 4.19 -18.43
C THR A 79 -12.60 3.97 -18.40
N ASP A 80 -13.27 4.01 -19.56
CA ASP A 80 -14.70 3.73 -19.69
C ASP A 80 -15.09 2.33 -19.19
N ALA A 81 -14.15 1.38 -19.12
CA ALA A 81 -14.37 0.06 -18.53
C ALA A 81 -14.69 0.13 -17.01
N PHE A 82 -14.47 1.28 -16.36
CA PHE A 82 -14.95 1.54 -15.00
C PHE A 82 -16.44 1.25 -14.86
N MET A 83 -17.25 1.60 -15.85
CA MET A 83 -18.71 1.43 -15.76
C MET A 83 -19.14 -0.03 -15.58
N THR A 84 -18.35 -0.98 -16.11
CA THR A 84 -18.58 -2.42 -15.96
C THR A 84 -17.76 -3.04 -14.82
N SER A 85 -16.69 -2.37 -14.36
CA SER A 85 -15.77 -2.89 -13.35
C SER A 85 -16.00 -2.33 -11.94
N ARG A 86 -16.74 -1.22 -11.78
CA ARG A 86 -16.89 -0.46 -10.52
C ARG A 86 -17.47 -1.22 -9.32
N PHE A 87 -18.10 -2.37 -9.55
CA PHE A 87 -18.65 -3.23 -8.50
C PHE A 87 -17.89 -4.55 -8.34
N ARG A 88 -16.79 -4.75 -9.07
CA ARG A 88 -15.93 -5.92 -8.88
C ARG A 88 -15.29 -5.85 -7.50
N PRO A 89 -15.39 -6.90 -6.68
CA PRO A 89 -14.71 -6.94 -5.40
C PRO A 89 -13.20 -7.04 -5.62
N VAL A 90 -12.45 -6.30 -4.81
CA VAL A 90 -10.98 -6.34 -4.73
C VAL A 90 -10.59 -6.61 -3.29
N SER A 91 -9.74 -7.60 -3.05
CA SER A 91 -9.19 -7.88 -1.72
C SER A 91 -7.86 -7.18 -1.52
N PRO A 92 -7.52 -6.75 -0.29
CA PRO A 92 -6.20 -6.16 0.00
C PRO A 92 -5.04 -7.06 -0.44
N GLU A 93 -5.13 -8.37 -0.20
CA GLU A 93 -4.09 -9.34 -0.58
C GLU A 93 -3.94 -9.45 -2.10
N GLY A 94 -5.02 -9.24 -2.86
CA GLY A 94 -4.98 -9.20 -4.32
C GLY A 94 -4.29 -7.95 -4.85
N LEU A 95 -4.50 -6.80 -4.19
CA LEU A 95 -3.82 -5.55 -4.54
C LEU A 95 -2.33 -5.63 -4.23
N VAL A 96 -1.95 -6.14 -3.06
CA VAL A 96 -0.53 -6.37 -2.71
C VAL A 96 0.13 -7.31 -3.71
N ARG A 97 -0.54 -8.42 -4.08
CA ARG A 97 0.00 -9.36 -5.07
C ARG A 97 0.15 -8.76 -6.46
N THR A 98 -0.74 -7.86 -6.85
CA THR A 98 -0.64 -7.12 -8.11
C THR A 98 0.63 -6.28 -8.08
N ALA A 99 0.86 -5.52 -7.01
CA ALA A 99 2.08 -4.75 -6.84
C ALA A 99 3.35 -5.60 -6.78
N THR A 100 3.34 -6.71 -6.03
CA THR A 100 4.53 -7.56 -5.85
C THR A 100 4.85 -8.44 -7.05
N SER A 101 4.00 -8.46 -8.08
CA SER A 101 4.32 -9.03 -9.40
C SER A 101 5.17 -8.12 -10.30
N HIS A 102 5.42 -6.88 -9.86
CA HIS A 102 6.31 -5.91 -10.51
C HIS A 102 7.56 -5.72 -9.65
N PRO A 103 8.74 -5.46 -10.23
CA PRO A 103 9.95 -5.21 -9.45
C PRO A 103 9.81 -3.96 -8.56
N PRO A 104 10.53 -3.89 -7.42
CA PRO A 104 10.59 -2.68 -6.59
C PRO A 104 11.04 -1.46 -7.40
N VAL A 105 10.43 -0.30 -7.14
CA VAL A 105 10.80 0.98 -7.79
C VAL A 105 12.13 1.54 -7.28
N SER A 106 12.51 1.17 -6.05
CA SER A 106 13.79 1.51 -5.42
C SER A 106 14.11 0.54 -4.28
N ALA A 107 15.34 0.56 -3.78
CA ALA A 107 15.63 -0.07 -2.49
C ALA A 107 14.86 0.64 -1.35
N PRO A 108 14.52 -0.07 -0.25
CA PRO A 108 13.84 0.54 0.89
C PRO A 108 14.63 1.71 1.48
N GLY A 109 13.99 2.87 1.59
CA GLY A 109 14.57 4.12 2.10
C GLY A 109 15.42 4.90 1.08
N ALA A 110 15.66 4.38 -0.12
CA ALA A 110 16.53 5.03 -1.10
C ALA A 110 15.87 6.20 -1.84
N ALA A 111 14.56 6.14 -2.04
CA ALA A 111 13.79 7.18 -2.73
C ALA A 111 12.37 7.27 -2.17
N TRP A 112 11.72 8.40 -2.45
CA TRP A 112 10.30 8.59 -2.24
C TRP A 112 9.53 8.26 -3.51
N HIS A 113 8.47 7.47 -3.39
CA HIS A 113 7.50 7.19 -4.46
C HIS A 113 6.14 6.94 -3.80
N TYR A 114 5.15 7.75 -4.17
CA TYR A 114 3.80 7.59 -3.64
C TYR A 114 3.21 6.26 -4.11
N SER A 115 2.90 5.40 -3.14
CA SER A 115 2.37 4.06 -3.42
C SER A 115 1.09 3.83 -2.61
N ASN A 116 0.04 3.36 -3.27
CA ASN A 116 -1.21 2.96 -2.63
C ASN A 116 -1.15 1.55 -2.02
N THR A 117 -0.15 0.75 -2.38
CA THR A 117 0.06 -0.63 -1.91
C THR A 117 0.46 -0.68 -0.44
#